data_AF-A0A2Z3R002-F1
#
_entry.id   AF-A0A2Z3R002-F1
#
_cell.length_a   1.000
_cell.length_b   1.000
_cell.length_c   1.000
_cell.angle_alpha   90.00
_cell.angle_beta   90.00
_cell.angle_gamma   90.00
#
_symmetry.space_group_name_H-M   'P 1'
#
loop_
_entity.id
_entity.type
_entity.pdbx_description
1 polymer ?
#
loop_
_entity_poly.entity_id
_entity_poly.type
_entity_poly.pdbx_seq_one_letter_code
_entity_poly.pdbx_strand_id
1 'polypeptide(L)'
;MNILQPARTEEDTEYFLVYVTTDDAGAGFQFPCDATGIPDLAGRPVAQANYEACCRGAVHGRRVEFVGLLEHVQYRRIPAEGRCTCGRLVVLEGFTNTCDCGRDYDSSGQELAPREQWGEETGESLSDILRL
;
A
#
# COMPACT_ATOMS: atom_id res chain seq x y z
N MET A 1 -13.38 -18.03 15.01
CA MET A 1 -12.73 -18.70 13.85
C MET A 1 -11.34 -19.21 14.26
N ASN A 2 -10.57 -19.90 13.41
CA ASN A 2 -9.16 -20.23 13.68
C ASN A 2 -8.24 -19.34 12.83
N ILE A 3 -7.36 -18.53 13.44
CA ILE A 3 -6.40 -17.70 12.70
C ILE A 3 -5.31 -18.59 12.10
N LEU A 4 -5.16 -18.55 10.79
CA LEU A 4 -4.14 -19.30 10.06
C LEU A 4 -2.88 -18.47 9.86
N GLN A 5 -3.06 -17.18 9.59
CA GLN A 5 -2.00 -16.21 9.40
C GLN A 5 -2.34 -14.93 10.15
N PRO A 6 -1.51 -14.49 11.11
CA PRO A 6 -1.72 -13.20 11.76
C PRO A 6 -1.43 -12.05 10.78
N ALA A 7 -2.05 -10.89 11.03
CA ALA A 7 -1.73 -9.67 10.30
C ALA A 7 -0.27 -9.30 10.55
N ARG A 8 0.39 -8.77 9.52
CA ARG A 8 1.77 -8.30 9.60
C ARG A 8 1.95 -7.07 8.74
N THR A 9 2.99 -6.30 9.05
CA THR A 9 3.48 -5.25 8.16
C THR A 9 4.66 -5.82 7.39
N GLU A 10 4.63 -5.67 6.08
CA GLU A 10 5.78 -5.91 5.23
C GLU A 10 6.41 -4.58 4.84
N GLU A 11 7.73 -4.54 4.85
CA GLU A 11 8.53 -3.40 4.44
C GLU A 11 9.12 -3.74 3.06
N ASP A 12 8.87 -2.87 2.09
CA ASP A 12 9.46 -2.95 0.76
C ASP A 12 10.36 -1.72 0.57
N THR A 13 11.62 -1.93 0.20
CA THR A 13 12.58 -0.85 -0.09
C THR A 13 12.86 -0.80 -1.58
N GLU A 14 12.64 0.36 -2.18
CA GLU A 14 12.92 0.66 -3.58
C GLU A 14 13.98 1.75 -3.68
N TYR A 15 14.83 1.69 -4.71
CA TYR A 15 15.84 2.70 -4.96
C TYR A 15 15.61 3.38 -6.31
N PHE A 16 15.85 4.69 -6.36
CA PHE A 16 15.67 5.47 -7.57
C PHE A 16 16.83 6.43 -7.81
N LEU A 17 17.29 6.52 -9.05
CA LEU A 17 18.10 7.65 -9.51
C LEU A 17 17.17 8.83 -9.82
N VAL A 18 17.37 9.96 -9.13
CA VAL A 18 16.51 11.13 -9.25
C VAL A 18 17.19 12.23 -10.05
N TYR A 19 16.48 12.71 -11.07
CA TYR A 19 16.85 13.89 -11.85
C TYR A 19 15.73 14.92 -11.77
N VAL A 20 16.06 16.20 -11.60
CA VAL A 20 15.07 17.29 -11.57
C VAL A 20 15.31 18.28 -12.69
N THR A 21 14.24 18.88 -13.20
CA THR A 21 14.36 19.99 -14.16
C THR A 21 14.77 21.27 -13.43
N THR A 22 15.67 22.05 -14.01
CA THR A 22 16.19 23.27 -13.35
C THR A 22 15.24 24.46 -13.42
N ASP A 23 14.27 24.42 -14.34
CA ASP A 23 13.32 25.50 -14.64
C ASP A 23 11.96 25.32 -13.97
N ASP A 24 11.70 24.17 -13.32
CA ASP A 24 10.42 23.84 -12.70
C ASP A 24 10.61 22.94 -11.47
N ALA A 25 10.29 23.49 -10.30
CA ALA A 25 10.47 22.79 -9.03
C ALA A 25 9.41 21.70 -8.86
N GLY A 26 9.86 20.44 -8.77
CA GLY A 26 9.00 19.27 -8.61
C GLY A 26 8.78 18.46 -9.89
N ALA A 27 9.25 18.96 -11.04
CA ALA A 27 9.32 18.19 -12.28
C ALA A 27 10.68 17.49 -12.45
N GLY A 28 10.69 16.32 -13.09
CA GLY A 28 11.88 15.50 -13.19
C GLY A 28 11.64 14.08 -13.66
N PHE A 29 12.64 13.24 -13.47
CA PHE A 29 12.63 11.82 -13.80
C PHE A 29 13.14 11.01 -12.61
N GLN A 30 12.56 9.83 -12.43
CA GLN A 30 13.05 8.83 -11.50
C GLN A 30 13.23 7.51 -12.25
N PHE A 31 14.35 6.84 -12.02
CA PHE A 31 14.66 5.56 -12.65
C PHE A 31 14.89 4.51 -11.58
N PRO A 32 14.17 3.38 -11.61
CA PRO A 32 14.40 2.31 -10.65
C PRO A 32 15.83 1.80 -10.79
N CYS A 33 16.49 1.57 -9.66
CA CYS A 33 17.85 1.07 -9.59
C CYS A 33 18.02 0.14 -8.40
N ASP A 34 19.19 -0.48 -8.30
CA ASP A 34 19.60 -1.17 -7.07
C ASP A 34 20.14 -0.19 -6.02
N ALA A 35 20.50 -0.72 -4.84
CA ALA A 35 21.04 0.05 -3.72
C ALA A 35 22.39 0.72 -4.00
N THR A 36 23.05 0.38 -5.11
CA THR A 36 24.30 1.01 -5.56
C THR A 36 24.08 2.06 -6.66
N GLY A 37 22.84 2.21 -7.12
CA GLY A 37 22.47 3.12 -8.19
C GLY A 37 22.62 2.54 -9.60
N ILE A 38 22.73 1.21 -9.76
CA ILE A 38 22.72 0.59 -11.09
C ILE A 38 21.26 0.52 -11.58
N PRO A 39 20.91 1.16 -12.71
CA PRO A 39 19.53 1.19 -13.20
C PRO A 39 19.01 -0.19 -13.60
N ASP A 40 17.78 -0.52 -13.20
CA ASP A 40 17.04 -1.68 -13.72
C ASP A 40 16.04 -1.26 -14.80
N LEU A 41 16.54 -1.15 -16.03
CA LEU A 41 15.79 -0.67 -17.19
C LEU A 41 15.59 -1.76 -18.27
N ALA A 42 15.89 -3.02 -17.95
CA ALA A 42 15.79 -4.13 -18.89
C ALA A 42 14.36 -4.23 -19.47
N GLY A 43 14.26 -4.30 -20.79
CA GLY A 43 12.96 -4.35 -21.49
C GLY A 43 12.17 -3.03 -21.52
N ARG A 44 12.75 -1.91 -21.05
CA ARG A 44 12.08 -0.60 -20.97
C ARG A 44 12.78 0.44 -21.88
N PRO A 45 12.68 0.33 -23.22
CA PRO A 45 13.47 1.15 -24.14
C PRO A 45 13.21 2.65 -24.03
N VAL A 46 11.98 3.07 -23.71
CA VAL A 46 11.66 4.49 -23.47
C VAL A 46 12.31 5.01 -22.19
N ALA A 47 12.28 4.21 -21.12
CA ALA A 47 12.94 4.57 -19.87
C ALA A 47 14.46 4.64 -20.04
N GLN A 48 15.04 3.70 -20.80
CA GLN A 48 16.45 3.70 -21.18
C GLN A 48 16.83 4.99 -21.94
N ALA A 49 16.06 5.37 -22.97
CA ALA A 49 16.31 6.59 -23.73
C ALA A 49 16.22 7.86 -22.86
N ASN A 50 15.24 7.93 -21.96
CA ASN A 50 15.10 9.03 -21.02
C ASN A 50 16.27 9.08 -20.03
N TYR A 51 16.69 7.94 -19.48
CA TYR A 51 17.83 7.85 -18.57
C TYR A 51 19.11 8.34 -19.24
N GLU A 52 19.39 7.89 -20.46
CA GLU A 52 20.55 8.35 -21.22
C GLU A 52 20.49 9.86 -21.54
N ALA A 53 19.30 10.40 -21.80
CA ALA A 53 19.12 11.83 -21.98
C ALA A 53 19.36 12.62 -20.68
N CYS A 54 18.88 12.10 -19.55
CA CYS A 54 19.19 12.63 -18.23
C CYS A 54 20.69 12.63 -17.93
N CYS A 55 21.40 11.55 -18.27
CA CYS A 55 22.87 11.47 -18.15
C CYS A 55 23.60 12.49 -19.04
N ARG A 56 23.01 12.90 -20.17
CA ARG A 56 23.51 13.99 -21.02
C ARG A 56 23.14 15.39 -20.51
N GLY A 57 22.36 15.49 -19.44
CA GLY A 57 21.99 16.75 -18.78
C GLY A 57 20.80 17.49 -19.40
N ALA A 58 20.11 16.90 -20.39
CA ALA A 58 18.93 17.52 -20.98
C ALA A 58 17.95 16.49 -21.57
N VAL A 59 16.65 16.73 -21.34
CA VAL A 59 15.56 15.94 -21.90
C VAL A 59 14.57 16.88 -22.59
N HIS A 60 14.27 16.64 -23.87
CA HIS A 60 13.39 17.49 -24.70
C HIS A 60 13.73 18.99 -24.67
N GLY A 61 15.03 19.32 -24.62
CA GLY A 61 15.50 20.71 -24.59
C GLY A 61 15.43 21.38 -23.21
N ARG A 62 14.94 20.69 -22.17
CA ARG A 62 14.96 21.15 -20.79
C ARG A 62 16.18 20.60 -20.08
N ARG A 63 16.89 21.47 -19.35
CA ARG A 63 18.04 21.07 -18.53
C ARG A 63 17.55 20.27 -17.34
N VAL A 64 18.22 19.15 -17.08
CA VAL A 64 17.99 18.30 -15.92
C VAL A 64 19.28 18.08 -15.15
N GLU A 65 19.17 17.96 -13.84
CA GLU A 65 20.30 17.76 -12.94
C GLU A 65 20.10 16.51 -12.09
N PHE A 66 21.16 15.74 -11.92
CA PHE A 66 21.16 14.59 -11.02
C PHE A 66 21.12 15.08 -9.57
N VAL A 67 20.10 14.68 -8.83
CA VAL A 67 19.92 15.03 -7.43
C VAL A 67 20.58 14.00 -6.53
N GLY A 68 20.45 12.72 -6.87
CA GLY A 68 21.04 11.65 -6.08
C GLY A 68 20.33 10.31 -6.23
N LEU A 69 20.83 9.35 -5.46
CA LEU A 69 20.20 8.08 -5.19
C LEU A 69 19.19 8.27 -4.05
N LEU A 70 17.92 8.00 -4.31
CA LEU A 70 16.85 8.02 -3.34
C LEU A 70 16.55 6.60 -2.88
N GLU A 71 16.54 6.40 -1.57
CA GLU A 71 15.96 5.23 -0.93
C GLU A 71 14.51 5.55 -0.55
N HIS A 72 13.57 4.73 -1.02
CA HIS A 72 12.15 4.86 -0.74
C HIS A 72 11.67 3.60 -0.02
N VAL A 73 11.31 3.76 1.25
CA VAL A 73 10.77 2.68 2.08
C VAL A 73 9.26 2.82 2.15
N GLN A 74 8.54 1.78 1.74
CA GLN A 74 7.10 1.68 1.85
C GLN A 74 6.69 0.55 2.79
N TYR A 75 5.60 0.77 3.52
CA TYR A 75 5.05 -0.19 4.46
C TYR A 75 3.68 -0.63 3.96
N ARG A 76 3.50 -1.93 3.76
CA ARG A 76 2.20 -2.52 3.41
C ARG A 76 1.69 -3.38 4.55
N ARG A 77 0.43 -3.19 4.93
CA ARG A 77 -0.23 -4.06 5.90
C ARG A 77 -0.81 -5.26 5.17
N ILE A 78 -0.34 -6.46 5.50
CA ILE A 78 -0.95 -7.71 5.08
C ILE A 78 -2.02 -8.09 6.11
N PRO A 79 -3.29 -8.25 5.70
CA PRO A 79 -4.36 -8.61 6.62
C PRO A 79 -4.16 -10.02 7.20
N ALA A 80 -4.81 -10.28 8.33
CA ALA A 80 -4.85 -11.63 8.88
C ALA A 80 -5.75 -12.51 8.01
N GLU A 81 -5.47 -13.81 7.97
CA GLU A 81 -6.33 -14.80 7.35
C GLU A 81 -6.78 -15.82 8.39
N GLY A 82 -8.08 -16.10 8.40
CA GLY A 82 -8.67 -17.07 9.32
C GLY A 82 -9.54 -18.09 8.60
N ARG A 83 -9.68 -19.27 9.21
CA ARG A 83 -10.64 -20.29 8.82
C ARG A 83 -11.92 -20.13 9.63
N CYS A 84 -13.02 -19.79 8.95
CA CYS A 84 -14.35 -19.77 9.54
C CYS A 84 -14.72 -21.16 10.11
N THR A 85 -15.66 -21.20 11.06
CA THR A 85 -16.23 -22.45 11.60
C THR A 85 -16.85 -23.34 10.52
N CYS A 86 -17.33 -22.77 9.41
CA CYS A 86 -17.80 -23.53 8.25
C CYS A 86 -16.67 -24.12 7.39
N GLY A 87 -15.40 -23.84 7.70
CA GLY A 87 -14.22 -24.36 7.00
C GLY A 87 -13.64 -23.44 5.91
N ARG A 88 -14.36 -22.40 5.47
CA ARG A 88 -13.90 -21.45 4.44
C ARG A 88 -12.86 -20.46 4.96
N LEU A 89 -12.03 -19.95 4.06
CA LEU A 89 -11.06 -18.89 4.33
C LEU A 89 -11.77 -17.53 4.37
N VAL A 90 -11.38 -16.67 5.30
CA VAL A 90 -11.83 -15.28 5.39
C VAL A 90 -10.60 -14.40 5.58
N VAL A 91 -10.47 -13.39 4.72
CA VAL A 91 -9.46 -12.32 4.85
C VAL A 91 -10.00 -11.26 5.79
N LEU A 92 -9.22 -10.87 6.80
CA LEU A 92 -9.60 -9.93 7.85
C LEU A 92 -9.03 -8.53 7.56
N GLU A 93 -9.54 -7.89 6.51
CA GLU A 93 -9.06 -6.58 6.02
C GLU A 93 -9.94 -5.40 6.48
N GLY A 94 -11.23 -5.65 6.69
CA GLY A 94 -12.21 -4.63 7.07
C GLY A 94 -12.55 -4.64 8.55
N PHE A 95 -13.39 -3.69 8.96
CA PHE A 95 -14.02 -3.69 10.27
C PHE A 95 -14.94 -4.91 10.44
N THR A 96 -15.71 -5.23 9.40
CA THR A 96 -16.57 -6.42 9.32
C THR A 96 -16.12 -7.27 8.14
N ASN A 97 -15.86 -8.55 8.39
CA ASN A 97 -15.36 -9.51 7.42
C ASN A 97 -16.34 -10.68 7.34
N THR A 98 -17.15 -10.69 6.28
CA THR A 98 -18.23 -11.67 6.10
C THR A 98 -17.72 -12.92 5.43
N CYS A 99 -17.94 -14.07 6.05
CA CYS A 99 -17.80 -15.35 5.38
C CYS A 99 -19.04 -15.63 4.53
N ASP A 100 -18.89 -16.34 3.41
CA ASP A 100 -20.00 -16.81 2.56
C ASP A 100 -21.05 -17.69 3.28
N CYS A 101 -20.82 -18.08 4.54
CA CYS A 101 -21.81 -18.78 5.36
C CYS A 101 -22.73 -17.83 6.14
N GLY A 102 -22.53 -16.52 6.00
CA GLY A 102 -23.30 -15.46 6.67
C GLY A 102 -22.72 -15.03 8.01
N ARG A 103 -21.63 -15.63 8.50
CA ARG A 103 -20.97 -15.19 9.74
C ARG A 103 -20.09 -13.99 9.49
N ASP A 104 -20.16 -13.03 10.40
CA ASP A 104 -19.34 -11.83 10.39
C ASP A 104 -18.25 -11.91 11.46
N TYR A 105 -17.05 -11.48 11.09
CA TYR A 105 -15.90 -11.41 11.99
C TYR A 105 -15.31 -10.00 12.01
N ASP A 106 -14.81 -9.57 13.17
CA ASP A 106 -13.98 -8.37 13.24
C ASP A 106 -12.58 -8.62 12.65
N SER A 107 -11.73 -7.59 12.63
CA SER A 107 -10.36 -7.70 12.10
C SER A 107 -9.42 -8.57 12.95
N SER A 108 -9.83 -8.95 14.17
CA SER A 108 -9.11 -9.89 15.04
C SER A 108 -9.59 -11.34 14.85
N GLY A 109 -10.69 -11.54 14.12
CA GLY A 109 -11.31 -12.84 13.88
C GLY A 109 -12.30 -13.26 14.95
N GLN A 110 -12.70 -12.33 15.82
CA GLN A 110 -13.79 -12.54 16.75
C GLN A 110 -15.12 -12.51 15.98
N GLU A 111 -16.00 -13.46 16.27
CA GLU A 111 -17.33 -13.49 15.65
C GLU A 111 -18.16 -12.33 16.21
N LEU A 112 -18.74 -11.55 15.32
CA LEU A 112 -19.63 -10.45 15.68
C LEU A 112 -21.02 -11.00 16.04
N ALA A 113 -21.78 -10.20 16.79
CA ALA A 113 -23.19 -10.48 17.00
C ALA A 113 -23.95 -10.55 15.65
N PRO A 114 -25.10 -11.22 15.56
CA PRO A 114 -25.97 -11.16 14.39
C PRO A 114 -26.29 -9.70 14.01
N ARG A 115 -26.38 -9.41 12.72
CA ARG A 115 -26.57 -8.03 12.23
C ARG A 115 -27.87 -7.37 12.71
N GLU A 116 -28.87 -8.18 13.03
CA GLU A 116 -30.14 -7.72 13.62
C GLU A 116 -29.95 -7.10 15.02
N GLN A 117 -28.77 -7.24 15.61
CA GLN A 117 -28.37 -6.66 16.89
C GLN A 117 -27.39 -5.50 16.71
N TRP A 118 -27.30 -4.89 15.53
CA TRP A 118 -26.39 -3.77 15.28
C TRP A 118 -27.19 -2.46 15.20
N GLY A 119 -26.76 -1.41 15.89
CA GLY A 119 -27.39 -0.08 15.85
C GLY A 119 -28.43 0.17 16.95
N GLU A 120 -29.23 1.23 16.82
CA GLU A 120 -30.05 1.80 17.92
C GLU A 120 -31.10 0.86 18.52
N GLU A 121 -31.45 -0.22 17.82
CA GLU A 121 -32.38 -1.24 18.29
C GLU A 121 -31.83 -2.09 19.45
N THR A 122 -30.53 -1.98 19.76
CA THR A 122 -29.90 -2.51 20.98
C THR A 122 -29.87 -1.51 22.15
N GLY A 123 -30.41 -0.31 21.96
CA GLY A 123 -30.38 0.77 22.94
C GLY A 123 -29.15 1.69 22.83
N GLU A 124 -28.31 1.53 21.81
CA GLU A 124 -27.15 2.39 21.53
C GLU A 124 -27.57 3.61 20.67
N SER A 125 -27.53 4.81 21.22
CA SER A 125 -27.94 6.03 20.52
C SER A 125 -26.76 6.89 20.07
N LEU A 126 -26.97 7.78 19.09
CA LEU A 126 -25.98 8.81 18.74
C LEU A 126 -25.49 9.63 19.94
N SER A 127 -26.35 9.81 20.96
CA SER A 127 -26.01 10.47 22.23
C SER A 127 -24.87 9.77 22.99
N ASP A 128 -24.81 8.44 22.94
CA ASP A 128 -23.78 7.65 23.65
C ASP A 128 -22.39 7.85 23.05
N ILE A 129 -22.33 8.16 21.75
CA ILE A 129 -21.08 8.44 21.02
C ILE A 129 -20.68 9.91 21.20
N LEU A 130 -21.67 10.82 21.18
CA LEU A 130 -21.42 12.27 21.18
C LEU A 130 -21.14 12.87 22.56
N ARG A 131 -21.31 12.10 23.66
CA ARG A 131 -21.14 12.56 25.06
C ARG A 131 -21.78 13.93 25.33
N LEU A 132 -22.99 14.14 24.82
CA LEU A 132 -23.80 15.32 25.10
C LEU A 132 -24.68 15.11 26.33
#